data_AF-A0A6I4V9T3-F1
#
_entry.id   AF-A0A6I4V9T3-F1
#
_cell.length_a   1.000
_cell.length_b   1.000
_cell.length_c   1.000
_cell.angle_alpha   90.00
_cell.angle_beta   90.00
_cell.angle_gamma   90.00
#
_symmetry.space_group_name_H-M   'P 1'
#
loop_
_entity.id
_entity.type
_entity.pdbx_description
1 polymer ?
#
loop_
_entity_poly.entity_id
_entity_poly.type
_entity_poly.pdbx_seq_one_letter_code
_entity_poly.pdbx_strand_id
1 'polypeptide(L)'
;MCAEFSAGVLPPQALSVCDAVLISHFHDDHMDLATLEPLALAAPDLPVWLPAPDIHRLPISNRRAAKTGQRFNIGSFSVLPIAAAHSEYERDEAGNDRYLGYFISTDGISLWHSGDTLVTPQL
;
A
#
# COMPACT_ATOMS: atom_id res chain seq x y z
N MET A 1 -31.83 21.77 9.39
CA MET A 1 -31.35 21.00 8.23
C MET A 1 -30.05 20.35 8.68
N CYS A 2 -30.14 19.14 9.22
CA CYS A 2 -28.97 18.40 9.67
C CYS A 2 -28.20 17.97 8.43
N ALA A 3 -26.95 18.41 8.28
CA ALA A 3 -26.08 17.87 7.26
C ALA A 3 -25.78 16.41 7.64
N GLU A 4 -26.35 15.48 6.90
CA GLU A 4 -25.90 14.09 6.91
C GLU A 4 -24.46 14.09 6.38
N PHE A 5 -23.49 13.86 7.27
CA PHE A 5 -22.16 13.44 6.83
C PHE A 5 -22.27 11.98 6.38
N SER A 6 -22.69 11.78 5.13
CA SER A 6 -22.28 10.58 4.40
C SER A 6 -20.76 10.69 4.26
N ALA A 7 -20.00 9.80 4.89
CA ALA A 7 -18.57 9.69 4.64
C ALA A 7 -18.39 9.29 3.16
N GLY A 8 -18.23 10.30 2.30
CA GLY A 8 -18.26 10.14 0.85
C GLY A 8 -17.03 9.42 0.32
N VAL A 9 -17.22 8.63 -0.73
CA VAL A 9 -16.13 8.13 -1.59
C VAL A 9 -15.36 9.34 -2.10
N LEU A 10 -14.05 9.38 -1.84
CA LEU A 10 -13.17 10.44 -2.34
C LEU A 10 -12.91 10.22 -3.84
N PRO A 11 -12.96 11.27 -4.68
CA PRO A 11 -12.47 11.14 -6.04
C PRO A 11 -10.95 10.91 -6.02
N PRO A 12 -10.36 10.16 -6.98
CA PRO A 12 -8.93 9.85 -6.95
C PRO A 12 -8.02 11.07 -6.83
N GLN A 13 -8.37 12.19 -7.46
CA GLN A 13 -7.58 13.44 -7.45
C GLN A 13 -7.55 14.11 -6.06
N ALA A 14 -8.51 13.83 -5.18
CA ALA A 14 -8.46 14.32 -3.81
C ALA A 14 -7.30 13.69 -3.00
N LEU A 15 -6.77 12.55 -3.45
CA LEU A 15 -5.64 11.86 -2.83
C LEU A 15 -4.28 12.46 -3.22
N SER A 16 -4.24 13.43 -4.14
CA SER A 16 -2.98 14.09 -4.57
C SER A 16 -2.27 14.87 -3.45
N VAL A 17 -2.93 15.08 -2.30
CA VAL A 17 -2.34 15.70 -1.11
C VAL A 17 -1.53 14.71 -0.25
N CYS A 18 -1.61 13.41 -0.52
CA CYS A 18 -0.88 12.38 0.21
C CYS A 18 0.62 12.42 -0.15
N ASP A 19 1.46 11.95 0.76
CA ASP A 19 2.91 11.82 0.51
C ASP A 19 3.30 10.50 -0.17
N ALA A 20 2.44 9.47 -0.07
CA ALA A 20 2.62 8.18 -0.71
C ALA A 20 1.31 7.38 -0.75
N VAL A 21 1.29 6.35 -1.59
CA VAL A 21 0.30 5.26 -1.58
C VAL A 21 1.01 3.95 -1.24
N LEU A 22 0.41 3.13 -0.38
CA LEU A 22 0.91 1.80 -0.03
C LEU A 22 -0.11 0.75 -0.49
N ILE A 23 0.33 -0.26 -1.24
CA ILE A 23 -0.48 -1.38 -1.74
C ILE A 23 -0.05 -2.66 -1.02
N SER A 24 -0.98 -3.40 -0.43
CA SER A 24 -0.68 -4.66 0.28
C SER A 24 -0.41 -5.81 -0.68
N HIS A 25 -1.22 -5.95 -1.74
CA HIS A 25 -1.13 -7.04 -2.70
C HIS A 25 -1.91 -6.73 -3.99
N PHE A 26 -1.75 -7.59 -5.01
CA PHE A 26 -2.41 -7.47 -6.31
C PHE A 26 -3.79 -8.15 -6.35
N HIS A 27 -4.79 -7.54 -5.71
CA HIS A 27 -6.21 -7.78 -5.96
C HIS A 27 -6.92 -6.45 -6.19
N ASP A 28 -7.99 -6.43 -6.96
CA ASP A 28 -8.65 -5.20 -7.43
C ASP A 28 -9.18 -4.33 -6.27
N ASP A 29 -9.54 -4.93 -5.14
CA ASP A 29 -9.98 -4.24 -3.93
C ASP A 29 -8.84 -3.64 -3.10
N HIS A 30 -7.58 -3.98 -3.42
CA HIS A 30 -6.36 -3.48 -2.77
C HIS A 30 -5.40 -2.73 -3.72
N MET A 31 -5.58 -2.90 -5.03
CA MET A 31 -4.83 -2.27 -6.12
C MET A 31 -5.80 -1.87 -7.24
N ASP A 32 -6.68 -0.91 -6.95
CA ASP A 32 -7.67 -0.45 -7.92
C ASP A 32 -7.05 0.48 -8.98
N LEU A 33 -6.90 0.00 -10.21
CA LEU A 33 -6.39 0.81 -11.32
C LEU A 33 -7.31 1.99 -11.67
N ALA A 34 -8.62 1.87 -11.45
CA ALA A 34 -9.57 2.96 -11.70
C ALA A 34 -9.33 4.16 -10.78
N THR A 35 -8.75 3.94 -9.60
CA THR A 35 -8.26 4.99 -8.69
C THR A 35 -6.83 5.40 -9.02
N LEU A 36 -5.92 4.43 -9.22
CA LEU A 36 -4.50 4.71 -9.34
C LEU A 36 -4.12 5.44 -10.64
N GLU A 37 -4.76 5.13 -11.77
CA GLU A 37 -4.42 5.77 -13.05
C GLU A 37 -4.78 7.28 -13.06
N PRO A 38 -6.01 7.70 -12.71
CA PRO A 38 -6.33 9.13 -12.64
C PRO A 38 -5.54 9.88 -11.56
N LEU A 39 -5.22 9.21 -10.44
CA LEU A 39 -4.35 9.79 -9.42
C LEU A 39 -2.92 10.02 -9.95
N ALA A 40 -2.35 9.05 -10.67
CA ALA A 40 -1.02 9.19 -11.26
C ALA A 40 -0.96 10.30 -12.33
N LEU A 41 -2.07 10.57 -13.03
CA LEU A 41 -2.17 11.73 -13.93
C LEU A 41 -2.19 13.05 -13.15
N ALA A 42 -2.90 13.11 -12.02
CA ALA A 42 -3.03 14.32 -11.20
C ALA A 42 -1.79 14.60 -10.34
N ALA A 43 -1.07 13.57 -9.90
CA ALA A 43 0.11 13.64 -9.06
C ALA A 43 1.20 12.65 -9.55
N PRO A 44 1.88 12.95 -10.67
CA PRO A 44 2.85 12.02 -11.27
C PRO A 44 4.07 11.73 -10.39
N ASP A 45 4.38 12.64 -9.46
CA ASP A 45 5.48 12.51 -8.50
C ASP A 45 5.06 11.88 -7.16
N LEU A 46 3.80 11.45 -7.01
CA LEU A 46 3.33 10.71 -5.83
C LEU A 46 3.85 9.27 -5.87
N PRO A 47 4.69 8.83 -4.92
CA PRO A 47 5.21 7.47 -4.93
C PRO A 47 4.14 6.45 -4.54
N VAL A 48 4.02 5.40 -5.33
CA VAL A 48 3.17 4.23 -5.03
C VAL A 48 4.05 3.03 -4.72
N TRP A 49 4.01 2.58 -3.47
CA TRP A 49 4.73 1.41 -3.00
C TRP A 49 3.86 0.16 -3.10
N LEU A 50 4.40 -0.90 -3.70
CA LEU A 50 3.70 -2.17 -3.87
C LEU A 50 4.67 -3.35 -3.77
N PRO A 51 4.19 -4.59 -3.55
CA PRO A 51 5.04 -5.76 -3.46
C PRO A 51 5.97 -5.88 -4.67
N ALA A 52 7.26 -6.10 -4.40
CA ALA A 52 8.26 -6.21 -5.46
C ALA A 52 7.90 -7.19 -6.59
N PRO A 53 7.28 -8.36 -6.33
CA PRO A 53 6.85 -9.28 -7.39
C PRO A 53 5.89 -8.66 -8.40
N ASP A 54 5.05 -7.73 -7.97
CA ASP A 54 3.92 -7.21 -8.75
C ASP A 54 4.14 -5.78 -9.26
N ILE A 55 5.34 -5.22 -9.05
CA ILE A 55 5.69 -3.86 -9.49
C ILE A 55 5.42 -3.62 -10.99
N HIS A 56 5.63 -4.64 -11.82
CA HIS A 56 5.45 -4.55 -13.27
C HIS A 56 3.96 -4.51 -13.68
N ARG A 57 3.04 -4.91 -12.80
CA ARG A 57 1.60 -4.90 -13.04
C ARG A 57 0.98 -3.51 -12.95
N LEU A 58 1.67 -2.55 -12.31
CA LEU A 58 1.20 -1.19 -12.15
C LEU A 58 1.76 -0.28 -13.27
N PRO A 59 0.95 0.14 -14.26
CA PRO A 59 1.42 0.88 -15.43
C PRO A 59 1.63 2.39 -15.18
N ILE A 60 2.13 2.78 -14.00
CA ILE A 60 2.45 4.19 -13.66
C ILE A 60 3.95 4.41 -13.51
N SER A 61 4.42 5.65 -13.62
CA SER A 61 5.85 5.98 -13.60
C SER A 61 6.48 5.84 -12.20
N ASN A 62 5.91 6.48 -11.18
CA ASN A 62 6.53 6.59 -9.85
C ASN A 62 6.15 5.44 -8.89
N ARG A 63 6.37 4.22 -9.35
CA ARG A 63 6.19 3.00 -8.56
C ARG A 63 7.48 2.61 -7.82
N ARG A 64 7.35 2.09 -6.61
CA ARG A 64 8.48 1.69 -5.75
C ARG A 64 8.26 0.29 -5.19
N ALA A 65 9.29 -0.54 -5.21
CA ALA A 65 9.21 -1.90 -4.70
C ALA A 65 9.27 -1.91 -3.17
N ALA A 66 8.22 -2.39 -2.52
CA ALA A 66 8.21 -2.73 -1.11
C ALA A 66 8.68 -4.18 -0.94
N LYS A 67 9.55 -4.42 0.04
CA LYS A 67 10.13 -5.73 0.35
C LYS A 67 10.12 -5.96 1.85
N THR A 68 9.74 -7.16 2.28
CA THR A 68 9.73 -7.57 3.69
C THR A 68 11.07 -7.26 4.36
N GLY A 69 11.01 -6.64 5.54
CA GLY A 69 12.20 -6.29 6.31
C GLY A 69 12.96 -5.04 5.82
N GLN A 70 12.65 -4.52 4.63
CA GLN A 70 13.29 -3.32 4.08
C GLN A 70 12.50 -2.07 4.45
N ARG A 71 12.90 -1.43 5.53
CA ARG A 71 12.29 -0.19 6.02
C ARG A 71 12.56 0.99 5.08
N PHE A 72 11.56 1.85 4.91
CA PHE A 72 11.69 3.13 4.21
C PHE A 72 10.93 4.23 4.96
N ASN A 73 11.22 5.48 4.62
CA ASN A 73 10.58 6.65 5.22
C ASN A 73 9.70 7.38 4.21
N ILE A 74 8.56 7.88 4.70
CA ILE A 74 7.67 8.82 4.00
C ILE A 74 7.48 9.99 4.96
N GLY A 75 8.13 11.13 4.72
CA GLY A 75 8.15 12.23 5.69
C GLY A 75 8.67 11.76 7.06
N SER A 76 7.87 11.98 8.12
CA SER A 76 8.15 11.51 9.49
C SER A 76 7.70 10.07 9.77
N PHE A 77 7.06 9.40 8.80
CA PHE A 77 6.59 8.02 8.95
C PHE A 77 7.70 7.04 8.60
N SER A 78 8.00 6.13 9.52
CA SER A 78 8.82 4.94 9.28
C SER A 78 7.90 3.77 8.91
N VAL A 79 8.07 3.23 7.71
CA VAL A 79 7.26 2.13 7.16
C VAL A 79 8.11 0.86 7.02
N LEU A 80 7.67 -0.22 7.66
CA LEU A 80 8.27 -1.55 7.57
C LEU A 80 7.28 -2.51 6.91
N PRO A 81 7.55 -2.98 5.68
CA PRO A 81 6.80 -4.07 5.09
C PRO A 81 7.07 -5.39 5.85
N ILE A 82 6.01 -6.14 6.09
CA ILE A 82 6.04 -7.43 6.77
C ILE A 82 5.25 -8.43 5.90
N ALA A 83 5.78 -9.64 5.75
CA ALA A 83 5.12 -10.69 4.97
C ALA A 83 3.72 -11.00 5.53
N ALA A 84 2.73 -11.08 4.65
CA ALA A 84 1.36 -11.47 4.96
C ALA A 84 1.05 -12.84 4.36
N ALA A 85 0.13 -13.55 4.99
CA ALA A 85 -0.45 -14.78 4.48
C ALA A 85 -1.90 -14.52 4.07
N HIS A 86 -2.12 -13.97 2.86
CA HIS A 86 -3.47 -13.75 2.32
C HIS A 86 -4.32 -15.02 2.45
N SER A 87 -3.88 -16.10 1.80
CA SER A 87 -4.29 -17.47 2.13
C SER A 87 -3.10 -18.31 2.60
N GLU A 88 -1.93 -18.02 2.04
CA GLU A 88 -0.64 -18.62 2.34
C GLU A 88 0.47 -17.60 2.08
N TYR A 89 1.70 -17.91 2.52
CA TYR A 89 2.87 -17.12 2.18
C TYR A 89 3.33 -17.49 0.77
N GLU A 90 3.24 -16.55 -0.17
CA GLU A 90 3.73 -16.73 -1.54
C GLU A 90 4.93 -15.82 -1.82
N ARG A 91 5.93 -16.36 -2.52
CA ARG A 91 7.15 -15.65 -2.91
C ARG A 91 7.44 -15.83 -4.39
N ASP A 92 8.07 -14.82 -4.99
CA ASP A 92 8.68 -14.97 -6.30
C ASP A 92 9.99 -15.78 -6.24
N GLU A 93 10.59 -16.05 -7.40
CA GLU A 93 11.87 -16.79 -7.52
C GLU A 93 13.05 -16.07 -6.81
N ALA A 94 12.95 -14.75 -6.64
CA ALA A 94 13.93 -13.95 -5.92
C ALA A 94 13.67 -13.90 -4.40
N GLY A 95 12.65 -14.61 -3.92
CA GLY A 95 12.30 -14.72 -2.51
C GLY A 95 11.53 -13.52 -1.96
N ASN A 96 11.01 -12.62 -2.79
CA ASN A 96 10.19 -11.49 -2.34
C ASN A 96 8.75 -11.97 -2.09
N ASP A 97 8.19 -11.63 -0.93
CA ASP A 97 6.79 -11.95 -0.60
C ASP A 97 5.81 -11.17 -1.48
N ARG A 98 4.76 -11.85 -1.97
CA ARG A 98 3.70 -11.24 -2.80
C ARG A 98 2.67 -10.45 -2.00
N TYR A 99 2.43 -10.87 -0.75
CA TYR A 99 1.44 -10.25 0.13
C TYR A 99 2.17 -9.56 1.27
N LEU A 100 1.86 -8.27 1.49
CA LEU A 100 2.49 -7.46 2.51
C LEU A 100 1.44 -6.84 3.43
N GLY A 101 1.74 -6.80 4.72
CA GLY A 101 1.24 -5.79 5.64
C GLY A 101 2.30 -4.73 5.91
N TYR A 102 1.89 -3.62 6.53
CA TYR A 102 2.75 -2.48 6.81
C TYR A 102 2.69 -2.08 8.28
N PHE A 103 3.83 -2.14 8.96
CA PHE A 103 4.01 -1.53 10.26
C PHE A 103 4.51 -0.10 10.08
N ILE A 104 3.65 0.86 10.42
CA ILE A 104 3.88 2.28 10.23
C ILE A 104 4.03 2.92 11.61
N SER A 105 5.06 3.71 11.81
CA SER A 105 5.28 4.40 13.09
C SER A 105 5.73 5.84 12.89
N THR A 106 5.24 6.73 13.75
CA THR A 106 5.65 8.13 13.82
C THR A 106 5.32 8.69 15.21
N ASP A 107 6.16 9.56 15.76
CA ASP A 107 5.91 10.30 17.00
C ASP A 107 5.31 9.48 18.17
N GLY A 108 5.85 8.27 18.37
CA GLY A 108 5.41 7.36 19.45
C GLY A 108 4.10 6.62 19.19
N ILE A 109 3.46 6.84 18.04
CA ILE A 109 2.27 6.12 17.56
C ILE A 109 2.70 5.04 16.58
N SER A 110 2.04 3.88 16.66
CA SER A 110 2.23 2.77 15.71
C SER A 110 0.89 2.30 15.16
N LEU A 111 0.85 2.03 13.87
CA LEU A 111 -0.25 1.43 13.14
C LEU A 111 0.25 0.16 12.45
N TRP A 112 -0.50 -0.92 12.60
CA TRP A 112 -0.32 -2.12 11.79
C TRP A 112 -1.47 -2.22 10.79
N HIS A 113 -1.16 -2.14 9.50
CA HIS A 113 -2.10 -2.45 8.44
C HIS A 113 -1.79 -3.85 7.91
N SER A 114 -2.63 -4.83 8.25
CA SER A 114 -2.40 -6.25 7.97
C SER A 114 -2.56 -6.64 6.49
N GLY A 115 -3.14 -5.77 5.67
CA GLY A 115 -3.83 -6.23 4.48
C GLY A 115 -4.98 -7.15 4.89
N ASP A 116 -5.21 -8.19 4.12
CA ASP A 116 -6.17 -9.25 4.33
C ASP A 116 -5.50 -10.57 4.73
N THR A 117 -4.41 -10.49 5.51
CA THR A 117 -3.74 -11.68 6.04
C THR A 117 -4.65 -12.51 6.95
N LEU A 118 -4.53 -13.83 6.87
CA LEU A 118 -5.00 -14.73 7.91
C LEU A 118 -4.08 -14.68 9.13
N VAL A 119 -4.62 -15.10 10.29
CA VAL A 119 -3.84 -15.28 11.51
C VAL A 119 -2.97 -16.54 11.37
N THR A 120 -1.67 -16.38 11.57
CA THR A 120 -0.68 -17.47 11.53
C THR A 120 0.19 -17.42 12.80
N PRO A 121 0.96 -18.47 13.12
CA PRO A 121 1.95 -18.40 14.21
C PRO A 121 3.10 -17.41 13.98
N GLN A 122 3.27 -16.91 12.75
CA GLN A 122 4.31 -15.94 12.41
C GLN A 122 3.85 -14.48 12.57
N LEU A 123 2.55 -14.26 12.81
CA LEU A 123 1.95 -12.94 13.03
C LEU A 123 2.00 -12.53 14.51
#